data_AF-A0A9P7B973-F1
#
_entry.id   AF-A0A9P7B973-F1
#
_cell.length_a   1.000
_cell.length_b   1.000
_cell.length_c   1.000
_cell.angle_alpha   90.00
_cell.angle_beta   90.00
_cell.angle_gamma   90.00
#
_symmetry.space_group_name_H-M   'P 1'
#
loop_
_entity.id
_entity.type
_entity.pdbx_description
1 polymer ?
#
loop_
_entity_poly.entity_id
_entity_poly.type
_entity_poly.pdbx_seq_one_letter_code
_entity_poly.pdbx_strand_id
1 'polypeptide(L)'
;MNRIQREKFRDRNMRQKYDLLHIKSTLNTPALSGLYLKNFYNAAKRYDLTLPSEIVDSDLKFCGNCGVVHVPLYNTDISSTIEGTKEMFKMVCKKCQYEAIFENPRIESAKVVRSKSNSPTLTATLTPKSTVTPSLTSNKINKNKAKDRAKKRKNNSLNNLLANKKKEQNNGSSSSLSSLTLESFMKK
;
A
#
# COMPACT_ATOMS: atom_id res chain seq x y z
N MET A 1 -8.78 -17.47 -34.51
CA MET A 1 -8.00 -16.56 -33.64
C MET A 1 -7.00 -17.38 -32.82
N ASN A 2 -5.71 -17.04 -32.87
CA ASN A 2 -4.64 -17.75 -32.17
C ASN A 2 -4.86 -17.69 -30.64
N ARG A 3 -4.56 -18.79 -29.92
CA ARG A 3 -4.72 -18.89 -28.45
C ARG A 3 -3.97 -17.78 -27.72
N ILE A 4 -2.72 -17.53 -28.08
CA ILE A 4 -1.87 -16.51 -27.42
C ILE A 4 -2.48 -15.10 -27.63
N GLN A 5 -3.02 -14.83 -28.82
CA GLN A 5 -3.68 -13.56 -29.10
C GLN A 5 -4.99 -13.42 -28.33
N ARG A 6 -5.72 -14.52 -28.13
CA ARG A 6 -6.97 -14.55 -27.35
C ARG A 6 -6.70 -14.27 -25.87
N GLU A 7 -5.66 -14.86 -25.29
CA GLU A 7 -5.24 -14.62 -23.91
C GLU A 7 -4.80 -13.16 -23.70
N LYS A 8 -3.96 -12.63 -24.60
CA LYS A 8 -3.56 -11.21 -24.58
C LYS A 8 -4.76 -10.27 -24.69
N PHE A 9 -5.73 -10.60 -25.56
CA PHE A 9 -6.96 -9.82 -25.71
C PHE A 9 -7.81 -9.87 -24.44
N ARG A 10 -7.99 -11.05 -23.84
CA ARG A 10 -8.69 -11.22 -22.56
C ARG A 10 -8.09 -10.33 -21.49
N ASP A 11 -6.78 -10.39 -21.30
CA ASP A 11 -6.09 -9.66 -20.23
C ASP A 11 -6.18 -8.14 -20.46
N ARG A 12 -6.02 -7.68 -21.70
CA ARG A 12 -6.22 -6.26 -22.06
C ARG A 12 -7.66 -5.81 -21.82
N ASN A 13 -8.64 -6.63 -22.20
CA ASN A 13 -10.05 -6.34 -22.04
C ASN A 13 -10.45 -6.25 -20.56
N MET A 14 -9.94 -7.18 -19.73
CA MET A 14 -10.18 -7.16 -18.28
C MET A 14 -9.55 -5.94 -17.61
N ARG A 15 -8.31 -5.59 -17.97
CA ARG A 15 -7.64 -4.37 -17.47
C ARG A 15 -8.41 -3.11 -17.85
N GLN A 16 -8.81 -2.98 -19.12
CA GLN A 16 -9.56 -1.83 -19.58
C GLN A 16 -10.90 -1.66 -18.83
N LYS A 17 -11.64 -2.75 -18.60
CA LYS A 17 -12.89 -2.70 -17.82
C LYS A 17 -12.63 -2.28 -16.37
N TYR A 18 -11.54 -2.74 -15.78
CA TYR A 18 -11.14 -2.36 -14.42
C TYR A 18 -10.72 -0.90 -14.34
N ASP A 19 -9.96 -0.39 -15.31
CA ASP A 19 -9.55 1.02 -15.35
C ASP A 19 -10.77 1.94 -15.49
N LEU A 20 -11.73 1.57 -16.34
CA LEU A 20 -12.99 2.29 -16.49
C LEU A 20 -13.78 2.38 -15.18
N LEU A 21 -13.77 1.34 -14.35
CA LEU A 21 -14.42 1.37 -13.03
C LEU A 21 -13.83 2.45 -12.10
N HIS A 22 -12.51 2.61 -12.11
CA HIS A 22 -11.81 3.54 -11.22
C HIS A 22 -11.88 4.97 -11.74
N ILE A 23 -11.69 5.17 -13.05
CA ILE A 23 -11.83 6.48 -13.69
C ILE A 23 -13.23 7.03 -13.47
N LYS A 24 -14.28 6.20 -13.58
CA LYS A 24 -15.65 6.70 -13.42
C LYS A 24 -16.05 7.00 -11.98
N SER A 25 -15.33 6.46 -10.99
CA SER A 25 -15.53 6.86 -9.59
C SER A 25 -15.32 8.37 -9.39
N THR A 26 -14.40 8.98 -10.14
CA THR A 26 -14.11 10.42 -10.10
C THR A 26 -15.14 11.27 -10.84
N LEU A 27 -15.84 10.72 -11.84
CA LEU A 27 -16.85 11.41 -12.66
C LEU A 27 -18.23 11.54 -11.97
N ASN A 28 -18.30 11.19 -10.69
CA ASN A 28 -19.44 11.34 -9.79
C ASN A 28 -20.82 10.81 -10.27
N THR A 29 -20.86 9.88 -11.24
CA THR A 29 -22.12 9.36 -11.82
C THR A 29 -22.43 7.92 -11.34
N PRO A 30 -23.26 7.74 -10.30
CA PRO A 30 -23.48 6.43 -9.67
C PRO A 30 -24.25 5.43 -10.56
N ALA A 31 -25.14 5.90 -11.44
CA ALA A 31 -25.89 5.00 -12.34
C ALA A 31 -24.97 4.22 -13.29
N LEU A 32 -23.87 4.84 -13.71
CA LEU A 32 -22.91 4.22 -14.61
C LEU A 32 -22.01 3.22 -13.87
N SER A 33 -21.58 3.51 -12.64
CA SER A 33 -20.67 2.63 -11.89
C SER A 33 -21.24 1.22 -11.71
N GLY A 34 -22.52 1.09 -11.35
CA GLY A 34 -23.18 -0.21 -11.23
C GLY A 34 -23.22 -0.98 -12.56
N LEU A 35 -23.46 -0.29 -13.68
CA LEU A 35 -23.49 -0.91 -15.01
C LEU A 35 -22.12 -1.43 -15.45
N TYR A 36 -21.06 -0.66 -15.22
CA TYR A 36 -19.69 -1.11 -15.51
C TYR A 36 -19.23 -2.22 -14.58
N LEU A 37 -19.66 -2.20 -13.30
CA LEU A 37 -19.31 -3.24 -12.33
C LEU A 37 -19.94 -4.57 -12.72
N LYS A 38 -21.23 -4.54 -13.07
CA LYS A 38 -21.93 -5.70 -13.62
C LYS A 38 -21.27 -6.21 -14.91
N ASN A 39 -20.87 -5.31 -15.81
CA ASN A 39 -20.15 -5.70 -17.04
C ASN A 39 -18.78 -6.35 -16.73
N PHE A 40 -18.05 -5.85 -15.74
CA PHE A 40 -16.79 -6.43 -15.30
C PHE A 40 -16.98 -7.84 -14.72
N TYR A 41 -17.92 -8.04 -13.80
CA TYR A 41 -18.21 -9.37 -13.26
C TYR A 41 -18.73 -10.34 -14.32
N ASN A 42 -19.57 -9.89 -15.25
CA ASN A 42 -20.01 -10.70 -16.38
C ASN A 42 -18.84 -11.11 -17.28
N ALA A 43 -17.87 -10.22 -17.51
CA ALA A 43 -16.67 -10.55 -18.28
C ALA A 43 -15.79 -11.56 -17.53
N ALA A 44 -15.57 -11.37 -16.23
CA ALA A 44 -14.81 -12.32 -15.40
C ALA A 44 -15.46 -13.72 -15.42
N LYS A 45 -16.80 -13.77 -15.27
CA LYS A 45 -17.57 -15.02 -15.35
C LYS A 45 -17.48 -15.70 -16.72
N ARG A 46 -17.51 -14.94 -17.82
CA ARG A 46 -17.38 -15.50 -19.19
C ARG A 46 -16.00 -16.08 -19.48
N TYR A 47 -14.98 -15.62 -18.77
CA TYR A 47 -13.61 -16.07 -18.94
C TYR A 47 -13.19 -17.09 -17.86
N ASP A 48 -14.12 -17.51 -17.00
CA ASP A 48 -13.87 -18.40 -15.85
C ASP A 48 -12.68 -17.95 -14.99
N LEU A 49 -12.57 -16.63 -14.77
CA LEU A 49 -11.50 -16.05 -13.97
C LEU A 49 -11.91 -15.99 -12.49
N THR A 50 -11.09 -16.55 -11.62
CA THR A 50 -11.20 -16.37 -10.17
C THR A 50 -10.68 -14.99 -9.79
N LEU A 51 -11.57 -14.15 -9.25
CA LEU A 51 -11.23 -12.83 -8.76
C LEU A 51 -10.82 -12.89 -7.28
N PRO A 52 -9.91 -12.01 -6.81
CA PRO A 52 -9.60 -11.88 -5.39
C PRO A 52 -10.83 -11.52 -4.55
N SER A 53 -10.88 -12.03 -3.31
CA SER A 53 -11.98 -11.78 -2.36
C SER A 53 -12.22 -10.29 -2.11
N GLU A 54 -11.16 -9.48 -2.06
CA GLU A 54 -11.22 -8.01 -1.95
C GLU A 54 -12.12 -7.33 -3.00
N ILE A 55 -12.28 -7.95 -4.18
CA ILE A 55 -13.08 -7.44 -5.30
C ILE A 55 -14.47 -8.10 -5.33
N VAL A 56 -14.57 -9.35 -4.90
CA VAL A 56 -15.79 -10.16 -4.99
C VAL A 56 -16.70 -9.92 -3.80
N ASP A 57 -16.12 -9.81 -2.61
CA ASP A 57 -16.87 -9.65 -1.38
C ASP A 57 -17.66 -8.34 -1.44
N SER A 58 -18.95 -8.48 -1.17
CA SER A 58 -19.87 -7.34 -1.17
C SER A 58 -19.39 -6.29 -0.19
N ASP A 59 -19.47 -5.03 -0.60
CA ASP A 59 -19.24 -3.86 0.23
C ASP A 59 -17.80 -3.56 0.66
N LEU A 60 -16.82 -4.45 0.38
CA LEU A 60 -15.42 -4.18 0.69
C LEU A 60 -14.85 -3.08 -0.22
N LYS A 61 -14.73 -3.36 -1.52
CA LYS A 61 -14.14 -2.40 -2.48
C LYS A 61 -15.18 -1.58 -3.24
N PHE A 62 -16.38 -2.12 -3.43
CA PHE A 62 -17.47 -1.46 -4.12
C PHE A 62 -18.71 -1.47 -3.24
N CYS A 63 -19.51 -0.40 -3.31
CA CYS A 63 -20.81 -0.34 -2.66
C CYS A 63 -21.77 -1.36 -3.30
N GLY A 64 -22.41 -2.20 -2.49
CA GLY A 64 -23.34 -3.25 -2.92
C GLY A 64 -24.63 -2.69 -3.53
N ASN A 65 -25.01 -1.47 -3.19
CA ASN A 65 -26.18 -0.82 -3.76
C ASN A 65 -25.87 -0.12 -5.10
N CYS A 66 -24.94 0.85 -5.11
CA CYS A 66 -24.67 1.68 -6.29
C CYS A 66 -23.46 1.25 -7.15
N GLY A 67 -22.67 0.28 -6.69
CA GLY A 67 -21.49 -0.23 -7.40
C GLY A 67 -20.33 0.77 -7.51
N VAL A 68 -20.32 1.83 -6.72
CA VAL A 68 -19.24 2.83 -6.69
C VAL A 68 -18.07 2.29 -5.88
N VAL A 69 -16.83 2.55 -6.33
CA VAL A 69 -15.61 2.20 -5.59
C VAL A 69 -15.55 2.98 -4.28
N HIS A 70 -15.30 2.32 -3.16
CA HIS A 70 -15.07 2.99 -1.88
C HIS A 70 -13.73 3.71 -1.88
N VAL A 71 -13.77 5.05 -1.81
CA VAL A 71 -12.62 5.94 -1.70
C VAL A 71 -12.80 6.74 -0.42
N PRO A 72 -11.99 6.46 0.63
CA PRO A 72 -12.06 7.18 1.90
C PRO A 72 -11.94 8.68 1.68
N LEU A 73 -12.63 9.47 2.51
CA LEU A 73 -12.66 10.94 2.49
C LEU A 73 -13.35 11.57 1.26
N TYR A 74 -13.46 10.85 0.14
CA TYR A 74 -14.12 11.34 -1.08
C TYR A 74 -15.59 10.94 -1.15
N ASN A 75 -15.86 9.64 -1.19
CA ASN A 75 -17.22 9.12 -1.41
C ASN A 75 -17.72 8.18 -0.31
N THR A 76 -16.84 7.81 0.63
CA THR A 76 -17.13 6.87 1.70
C THR A 76 -16.62 7.44 3.02
N ASP A 77 -17.49 7.44 4.02
CA ASP A 77 -17.11 7.71 5.41
C ASP A 77 -16.92 6.38 6.13
N ILE A 78 -15.80 6.25 6.84
CA ILE A 78 -15.44 5.04 7.58
C ILE A 78 -15.42 5.43 9.04
N SER A 79 -16.19 4.72 9.85
CA SER A 79 -16.24 4.87 11.30
C SER A 79 -15.99 3.52 11.95
N SER A 80 -15.22 3.49 13.04
CA SER A 80 -15.11 2.31 13.88
C SER A 80 -15.93 2.51 15.14
N THR A 81 -16.77 1.53 15.46
CA THR A 81 -17.52 1.48 16.71
C THR A 81 -17.07 0.26 17.49
N ILE A 82 -16.80 0.44 18.78
CA ILE A 82 -16.42 -0.64 19.67
C ILE A 82 -17.66 -1.00 20.49
N GLU A 83 -18.33 -2.09 20.11
CA GLU A 83 -19.44 -2.66 20.88
C GLU A 83 -18.92 -3.82 21.72
N GLY A 84 -18.61 -3.54 22.99
CA GLY A 84 -18.08 -4.53 23.92
C GLY A 84 -16.64 -4.95 23.59
N THR A 85 -16.44 -6.20 23.18
CA THR A 85 -15.12 -6.78 22.84
C THR A 85 -14.85 -6.84 21.33
N LYS A 86 -15.84 -6.49 20.49
CA LYS A 86 -15.72 -6.51 19.04
C LYS A 86 -15.58 -5.10 18.50
N GLU A 87 -14.61 -4.90 17.61
CA GLU A 87 -14.51 -3.69 16.81
C GLU A 87 -15.27 -3.90 15.50
N MET A 88 -16.27 -3.04 15.25
CA MET A 88 -17.04 -3.04 14.01
C MET A 88 -16.64 -1.83 13.17
N PHE A 89 -16.34 -2.06 11.90
CA PHE A 89 -16.15 -1.01 10.90
C PHE A 89 -17.45 -0.76 10.16
N LYS A 90 -17.94 0.46 10.24
CA LYS A 90 -19.09 0.94 9.48
C LYS A 90 -18.59 1.81 8.34
N MET A 91 -18.91 1.42 7.11
CA MET A 91 -18.68 2.18 5.89
C MET A 91 -20.00 2.73 5.37
N VAL A 92 -20.07 4.05 5.18
CA VAL A 92 -21.25 4.74 4.67
C VAL A 92 -20.94 5.38 3.33
N CYS A 93 -21.69 5.01 2.30
CA CYS A 93 -21.55 5.59 0.97
C CYS A 93 -22.27 6.94 0.88
N LYS A 94 -21.56 8.03 0.60
CA LYS A 94 -22.15 9.38 0.48
C LYS A 94 -23.16 9.53 -0.65
N LYS A 95 -23.09 8.68 -1.69
CA LYS A 95 -23.95 8.82 -2.88
C LYS A 95 -25.32 8.20 -2.74
N CYS A 96 -25.42 7.10 -1.99
CA CYS A 96 -26.65 6.33 -1.85
C CYS A 96 -27.05 6.08 -0.39
N GLN A 97 -26.27 6.59 0.56
CA GLN A 97 -26.45 6.42 2.01
C GLN A 97 -26.50 4.97 2.47
N TYR A 98 -26.06 4.03 1.63
CA TYR A 98 -25.95 2.63 1.98
C TYR A 98 -24.85 2.45 3.03
N GLU A 99 -25.14 1.65 4.04
CA GLU A 99 -24.26 1.35 5.16
C GLU A 99 -23.85 -0.11 5.12
N ALA A 100 -22.55 -0.37 5.18
CA ALA A 100 -21.99 -1.70 5.31
C ALA A 100 -21.24 -1.81 6.64
N ILE A 101 -21.45 -2.90 7.36
CA ILE A 101 -20.84 -3.16 8.66
C ILE A 101 -19.99 -4.43 8.55
N PHE A 102 -18.74 -4.33 8.96
CA PHE A 102 -17.78 -5.43 8.96
C PHE A 102 -17.26 -5.64 10.38
N GLU A 103 -17.22 -6.88 10.86
CA GLU A 103 -16.50 -7.22 12.08
C GLU A 103 -15.00 -7.32 11.78
N ASN A 104 -14.15 -6.77 12.64
CA ASN A 104 -12.71 -6.95 12.55
C ASN A 104 -12.32 -8.34 13.11
N PRO A 105 -11.90 -9.31 12.27
CA PRO A 105 -11.54 -10.65 12.77
C PRO A 105 -10.23 -10.66 13.56
N ARG A 106 -9.45 -9.56 13.57
CA ARG A 106 -8.13 -9.50 14.22
C ARG A 106 -8.15 -9.11 15.70
N ILE A 107 -9.31 -8.77 16.25
CA ILE A 107 -9.42 -8.34 17.66
C ILE A 107 -10.32 -9.30 18.42
N GLU A 108 -9.79 -10.49 18.70
CA GLU A 108 -10.24 -11.27 19.85
C GLU A 108 -9.55 -10.70 21.10
N SER A 109 -10.24 -9.75 21.76
CA SER A 109 -10.03 -9.40 23.17
C SER A 109 -8.63 -8.98 23.62
N ALA A 110 -8.22 -7.74 23.32
CA ALA A 110 -7.46 -7.00 24.32
C ALA A 110 -8.47 -6.45 25.34
N LYS A 111 -8.49 -7.02 26.54
CA LYS A 111 -9.32 -6.58 27.67
C LYS A 111 -9.33 -5.05 27.76
N VAL A 112 -10.54 -4.51 27.80
CA VAL A 112 -10.85 -3.11 28.08
C VAL A 112 -10.15 -2.70 29.39
N VAL A 113 -9.00 -2.02 29.29
CA VAL A 113 -8.52 -1.14 30.36
C VAL A 113 -9.11 0.22 30.05
N ARG A 114 -10.29 0.48 30.61
CA ARG A 114 -10.86 1.82 30.72
C ARG A 114 -9.94 2.66 31.60
N SER A 115 -8.93 3.28 31.00
CA SER A 115 -8.28 4.45 31.60
C SER A 115 -9.20 5.64 31.39
N LYS A 116 -10.08 5.91 32.36
CA LYS A 116 -10.66 7.25 32.52
C LYS A 116 -9.50 8.23 32.72
N SER A 117 -9.04 8.90 31.67
CA SER A 117 -8.22 10.10 31.83
C SER A 117 -9.10 11.30 31.54
N ASN A 118 -9.50 11.96 32.62
CA ASN A 118 -10.10 13.28 32.61
C ASN A 118 -9.30 14.21 31.70
N SER A 119 -9.98 14.92 30.81
CA SER A 119 -9.44 16.04 30.07
C SER A 119 -8.94 17.13 31.03
N PRO A 120 -7.71 17.66 30.87
CA PRO A 120 -7.40 18.98 31.37
C PRO A 120 -7.50 19.99 30.22
N THR A 121 -8.42 20.93 30.41
CA THR A 121 -8.56 22.19 29.69
C THR A 121 -7.21 22.92 29.64
N LEU A 122 -6.70 23.20 28.44
CA LEU A 122 -5.50 24.00 28.23
C LEU A 122 -5.89 25.44 27.92
N THR A 123 -6.00 26.28 28.95
CA THR A 123 -5.92 27.75 28.79
C THR A 123 -4.46 28.16 28.72
N ALA A 124 -4.05 28.70 27.57
CA ALA A 124 -2.71 29.20 27.33
C ALA A 124 -2.59 30.67 27.77
N THR A 125 -1.64 30.95 28.68
CA THR A 125 -1.16 32.31 28.96
C THR A 125 0.36 32.32 28.94
N LEU A 126 0.91 33.35 28.30
CA LEU A 126 2.29 33.45 27.82
C LEU A 126 3.28 34.05 28.84
N THR A 127 4.55 33.60 28.71
CA THR A 127 5.84 34.24 29.09
C THR A 127 6.42 34.03 30.51
N PRO A 128 7.75 34.22 30.75
CA PRO A 128 8.88 33.52 30.10
C PRO A 128 10.04 33.11 31.06
N LYS A 129 10.89 32.17 30.57
CA LYS A 129 12.35 32.03 30.83
C LYS A 129 12.85 31.59 32.22
N SER A 130 13.32 30.35 32.34
CA SER A 130 14.63 30.05 32.95
C SER A 130 15.15 28.66 32.54
N THR A 131 16.42 28.62 32.20
CA THR A 131 17.25 27.47 31.82
C THR A 131 17.65 26.71 33.09
N VAL A 132 17.74 25.36 33.04
CA VAL A 132 18.85 24.53 33.59
C VAL A 132 18.45 23.03 33.70
N THR A 133 19.26 22.21 33.01
CA THR A 133 19.57 20.76 33.14
C THR A 133 18.50 19.66 32.96
N PRO A 134 18.70 18.74 31.98
CA PRO A 134 18.14 17.39 32.03
C PRO A 134 19.03 16.45 32.87
N SER A 135 18.38 15.64 33.71
CA SER A 135 18.99 14.63 34.57
C SER A 135 19.68 13.53 33.75
N LEU A 136 20.91 13.22 34.15
CA LEU A 136 21.69 12.08 33.71
C LEU A 136 21.02 10.78 34.16
N THR A 137 20.45 10.03 33.21
CA THR A 137 20.39 8.57 33.33
C THR A 137 21.43 7.97 32.39
N SER A 138 22.36 7.25 33.01
CA SER A 138 23.53 6.66 32.40
C SER A 138 23.15 5.63 31.33
N ASN A 139 23.41 5.96 30.07
CA ASN A 139 23.70 4.97 29.05
C ASN A 139 24.96 5.41 28.32
N LYS A 140 26.02 4.63 28.50
CA LYS A 140 27.34 4.82 27.90
C LYS A 140 27.20 4.59 26.38
N ILE A 141 26.77 5.62 25.65
CA ILE A 141 26.61 5.57 24.19
C ILE A 141 28.02 5.56 23.57
N ASN A 142 28.35 4.41 22.99
CA ASN A 142 29.58 4.18 22.26
C ASN A 142 29.62 5.13 21.03
N LYS A 143 30.41 6.21 21.10
CA LYS A 143 30.45 7.34 20.14
C LYS A 143 30.88 6.96 18.71
N ASN A 144 31.27 5.70 18.45
CA ASN A 144 31.73 5.27 17.14
C ASN A 144 30.61 4.91 16.14
N LYS A 145 29.38 4.58 16.59
CA LYS A 145 28.30 4.17 15.67
C LYS A 145 27.78 5.30 14.76
N ALA A 146 27.83 6.55 15.21
CA ALA A 146 27.32 7.69 14.44
C ALA A 146 28.23 8.04 13.25
N LYS A 147 29.55 7.95 13.44
CA LYS A 147 30.56 8.22 12.39
C LYS A 147 30.50 7.16 11.29
N ASP A 148 30.30 5.90 11.65
CA ASP A 148 30.15 4.80 10.68
C ASP A 148 28.82 4.85 9.92
N ARG A 149 27.74 5.29 10.57
CA ARG A 149 26.44 5.48 9.91
C ARG A 149 26.48 6.64 8.91
N ALA A 150 27.23 7.71 9.21
CA ALA A 150 27.46 8.81 8.27
C ALA A 150 28.32 8.38 7.07
N LYS A 151 29.36 7.57 7.29
CA LYS A 151 30.17 6.99 6.19
C LYS A 151 29.34 6.05 5.30
N LYS A 152 28.50 5.18 5.88
CA LYS A 152 27.61 4.30 5.11
C LYS A 152 26.59 5.08 4.28
N ARG A 153 26.07 6.20 4.79
CA ARG A 153 25.19 7.09 4.02
C ARG A 153 25.91 7.78 2.85
N LYS A 154 27.17 8.19 3.02
CA LYS A 154 27.97 8.77 1.92
C LYS A 154 28.32 7.74 0.83
N ASN A 155 28.52 6.48 1.19
CA ASN A 155 28.80 5.40 0.22
C ASN A 155 27.54 4.88 -0.49
N ASN A 156 26.34 5.16 0.01
CA ASN A 156 25.07 4.76 -0.59
C ASN A 156 24.46 5.86 -1.49
N SER A 157 25.31 6.66 -2.11
CA SER A 157 24.91 7.63 -3.15
C SER A 157 25.17 7.01 -4.51
N LEU A 158 24.21 7.15 -5.44
CA LEU A 158 24.26 6.56 -6.79
C LEU A 158 25.55 6.87 -7.55
N ASN A 159 26.13 8.06 -7.35
CA ASN A 159 27.40 8.44 -7.98
C ASN A 159 28.59 7.61 -7.47
N ASN A 160 28.60 7.18 -6.21
CA ASN A 160 29.64 6.30 -5.65
C ASN A 160 29.45 4.83 -6.07
N LEU A 161 28.20 4.36 -6.21
CA LEU A 161 27.88 3.04 -6.74
C LEU A 161 28.32 2.90 -8.21
N LEU A 162 28.09 3.93 -9.03
CA LEU A 162 28.54 3.95 -10.42
C LEU A 162 30.06 4.04 -10.53
N ALA A 163 30.73 4.83 -9.67
CA ALA A 163 32.18 4.92 -9.63
C ALA A 163 32.85 3.61 -9.19
N ASN A 164 32.28 2.89 -8.21
CA ASN A 164 32.78 1.59 -7.78
C ASN A 164 32.54 0.50 -8.82
N LYS A 165 31.37 0.48 -9.50
CA LYS A 165 31.10 -0.46 -10.58
C LYS A 165 32.04 -0.29 -11.78
N LYS A 166 32.44 0.95 -12.09
CA LYS A 166 33.47 1.23 -13.11
C LYS A 166 34.87 0.79 -12.66
N LYS A 167 35.19 0.87 -11.37
CA LYS A 167 36.46 0.37 -10.82
C LYS A 167 36.52 -1.15 -10.77
N GLU A 168 35.42 -1.83 -10.47
CA GLU A 168 35.31 -3.30 -10.51
C GLU A 168 35.40 -3.85 -11.94
N GLN A 169 34.94 -3.10 -12.95
CA GLN A 169 35.14 -3.46 -14.36
C GLN A 169 36.57 -3.22 -14.85
N ASN A 170 37.30 -2.25 -14.28
CA ASN A 170 38.65 -1.90 -14.71
C ASN A 170 39.76 -2.65 -13.97
N ASN A 171 39.51 -3.14 -12.76
CA ASN A 171 40.45 -3.98 -12.01
C ASN A 171 40.15 -5.46 -12.26
N GLY A 172 40.47 -5.91 -13.46
CA GLY A 172 40.47 -7.35 -13.76
C GLY A 172 41.64 -8.05 -13.05
N SER A 173 41.33 -9.01 -12.18
CA SER A 173 42.14 -10.22 -11.94
C SER A 173 41.39 -11.18 -11.01
N SER A 174 40.90 -12.28 -11.57
CA SER A 174 41.49 -13.62 -11.43
C SER A 174 41.03 -14.40 -10.18
N SER A 175 39.97 -15.18 -10.32
CA SER A 175 40.06 -16.65 -10.15
C SER A 175 38.72 -17.31 -10.48
N SER A 176 38.82 -18.39 -11.24
CA SER A 176 37.84 -19.47 -11.39
C SER A 176 36.62 -19.27 -12.32
N LEU A 177 36.88 -19.66 -13.58
CA LEU A 177 36.01 -20.49 -14.45
C LEU A 177 34.98 -19.80 -15.37
N SER A 178 35.39 -19.77 -16.65
CA SER A 178 34.56 -20.14 -17.82
C SER A 178 33.66 -19.07 -18.45
N SER A 179 34.24 -18.08 -19.12
CA SER A 179 33.58 -17.39 -20.23
C SER A 179 34.29 -17.69 -21.55
N LEU A 180 33.71 -18.61 -22.32
CA LEU A 180 34.04 -18.91 -23.71
C LEU A 180 33.88 -17.65 -24.57
N THR A 181 34.96 -17.18 -25.18
CA THR A 181 34.94 -16.09 -26.17
C THR A 181 34.84 -16.64 -27.60
N LEU A 182 34.02 -15.95 -28.41
CA LEU A 182 33.64 -16.30 -29.79
C LEU A 182 34.82 -16.48 -30.77
N GLU A 183 36.03 -16.05 -30.42
CA GLU A 183 37.23 -16.21 -31.25
C GLU A 183 37.78 -17.65 -31.27
N SER A 184 37.39 -18.51 -30.33
CA SER A 184 37.80 -19.93 -30.31
C SER A 184 37.10 -20.78 -31.37
N PHE A 185 35.99 -20.33 -31.96
CA PHE A 185 35.22 -21.10 -32.95
C PHE A 185 35.55 -20.74 -34.40
N MET A 186 36.34 -19.68 -34.64
CA MET A 186 36.60 -19.16 -35.99
C MET A 186 38.01 -19.44 -36.52
N LYS A 187 38.80 -20.28 -35.85
CA LYS A 187 40.09 -20.74 -36.37
C LYS A 187 39.97 -22.19 -36.85
N LYS A 188 40.21 -22.35 -38.15
CA LYS A 188 40.17 -23.57 -38.98
C LYS A 188 40.83 -24.78 -38.34
#